data_AF-A0AAY4C0L1-F1
#
_entry.id   AF-A0AAY4C0L1-F1
#
_cell.length_a   1.000
_cell.length_b   1.000
_cell.length_c   1.000
_cell.angle_alpha   90.00
_cell.angle_beta   90.00
_cell.angle_gamma   90.00
#
_symmetry.space_group_name_H-M   'P 1'
#
loop_
_entity.id
_entity.type
_entity.pdbx_description
1 polymer ?
#
loop_
_entity_poly.entity_id
_entity_poly.type
_entity_poly.pdbx_seq_one_letter_code
_entity_poly.pdbx_strand_id
1 'polypeptide(L)'
;MVRAFIRFSKCFCLFSRSPVFKTLHSSAPSDEVIRKRLLIDGDGAGDDRRINVLLKSFVKWCNSTGSPEEGFTQYQRMLGSLTQCEFSMGKTLLVYDMNLKEMENYEEIYSEIERSISSAHEKIAECKKEIQRAKRIRKNRQEYDALAKVIQQHPDRHETLKQLESLDKELQKFSQIKENVEDKLELRKKQFHVLLSTIQELQQTLENHEKSENEDAQESSMENGD
;
A
#
# COMPACT_ATOMS: atom_id res chain seq x y z
N MET A 1 -16.16 17.80 58.13
CA MET A 1 -15.08 18.72 57.71
C MET A 1 -13.77 18.01 57.35
N VAL A 2 -13.18 17.21 58.26
CA VAL A 2 -11.91 16.49 58.03
C VAL A 2 -11.95 15.51 56.84
N ARG A 3 -13.08 14.82 56.61
CA ARG A 3 -13.26 13.91 55.46
C ARG A 3 -13.37 14.61 54.10
N ALA A 4 -13.80 15.88 54.07
CA ALA A 4 -13.87 16.68 52.84
C ALA A 4 -12.47 17.19 52.46
N PHE A 5 -11.66 17.60 53.44
CA PHE A 5 -10.28 18.04 53.24
C PHE A 5 -9.36 16.90 52.75
N ILE A 6 -9.55 15.68 53.26
CA ILE A 6 -8.79 14.49 52.83
C ILE A 6 -9.17 14.06 51.40
N ARG A 7 -10.41 14.28 50.95
CA ARG A 7 -10.83 14.01 49.56
C ARG A 7 -10.32 15.05 48.57
N PHE A 8 -10.28 16.33 48.98
CA PHE A 8 -9.71 17.41 48.17
C PHE A 8 -8.20 17.20 47.92
N SER A 9 -7.48 16.75 48.95
CA SER A 9 -6.05 16.43 48.84
C SER A 9 -5.77 15.18 47.97
N LYS A 10 -6.67 14.17 47.97
CA LYS A 10 -6.54 12.99 47.11
C LYS A 10 -6.81 13.27 45.62
N CYS A 11 -7.76 14.16 45.28
CA CYS A 11 -7.96 14.60 43.90
C CYS A 11 -6.74 15.34 43.33
N PHE A 12 -6.10 16.19 44.13
CA PHE A 12 -4.91 16.94 43.69
C PHE A 12 -3.68 16.04 43.46
N CYS A 13 -3.50 14.98 44.26
CA CYS A 13 -2.41 14.01 44.11
C CYS A 13 -2.62 13.00 42.96
N LEU A 14 -3.85 12.75 42.51
CA LEU A 14 -4.14 11.87 41.36
C LEU A 14 -4.01 12.62 40.02
N PHE A 15 -4.36 13.91 39.99
CA PHE A 15 -4.19 14.77 38.81
C PHE A 15 -2.71 15.01 38.46
N SER A 16 -1.81 15.00 39.47
CA SER A 16 -0.37 15.26 39.30
C SER A 16 0.47 14.03 38.92
N ARG A 17 -0.12 12.82 38.85
CA ARG A 17 0.59 11.56 38.56
C ARG A 17 0.36 10.99 37.15
N SER A 18 -0.45 11.64 36.31
CA SER A 18 -0.68 11.17 34.94
C SER A 18 0.49 11.56 34.00
N PRO A 19 1.15 10.62 33.31
CA PRO A 19 2.37 10.89 32.52
C PRO A 19 2.20 11.86 31.35
N VAL A 20 0.96 12.14 30.92
CA VAL A 20 0.67 12.92 29.70
C VAL A 20 0.71 14.44 29.93
N PHE A 21 0.68 14.92 31.18
CA PHE A 21 0.67 16.35 31.49
C PHE A 21 2.06 17.03 31.39
N LYS A 22 3.15 16.26 31.29
CA LYS A 22 4.51 16.83 31.26
C LYS A 22 4.91 17.46 29.93
N THR A 23 4.16 17.23 28.85
CA THR A 23 4.53 17.71 27.50
C THR A 23 3.73 18.92 27.02
N LEU A 24 2.77 19.43 27.81
CA LEU A 24 2.00 20.65 27.49
C LEU A 24 2.24 21.76 28.52
N HIS A 25 3.47 21.90 29.02
CA HIS A 25 3.86 23.06 29.82
C HIS A 25 4.20 24.24 28.90
N SER A 26 3.16 24.79 28.29
CA SER A 26 3.14 26.16 27.79
C SER A 26 2.02 26.85 28.56
N SER A 27 2.41 27.60 29.60
CA SER A 27 1.53 28.38 30.48
C SER A 27 0.45 29.11 29.67
N ALA A 28 -0.77 28.58 29.68
CA ALA A 28 -1.87 29.23 29.00
C ALA A 28 -2.38 30.39 29.87
N PRO A 29 -2.41 31.64 29.37
CA PRO A 29 -2.96 32.80 30.09
C PRO A 29 -4.46 32.62 30.47
N SER A 30 -5.14 31.64 29.87
CA SER A 30 -6.51 31.24 30.19
C SER A 30 -6.68 30.72 31.62
N ASP A 31 -5.73 29.94 32.14
CA ASP A 31 -5.85 29.37 33.49
C ASP A 31 -5.79 30.45 34.58
N GLU A 32 -5.00 31.49 34.36
CA GLU A 32 -4.90 32.62 35.28
C GLU A 32 -6.13 33.54 35.19
N VAL A 33 -6.67 33.74 33.98
CA VAL A 33 -7.91 34.50 33.76
C VAL A 33 -9.12 33.75 34.35
N ILE A 34 -9.22 32.44 34.16
CA ILE A 34 -10.27 31.60 34.74
C ILE A 34 -10.17 31.60 36.26
N ARG A 35 -8.96 31.48 36.83
CA ARG A 35 -8.73 31.55 38.28
C ARG A 35 -9.09 32.92 38.86
N LYS A 36 -8.70 34.01 38.19
CA LYS A 36 -9.11 35.38 38.57
C LYS A 36 -10.61 35.60 38.43
N ARG A 37 -11.23 35.07 37.39
CA ARG A 37 -12.68 35.15 37.16
C ARG A 37 -13.45 34.36 38.22
N LEU A 38 -13.02 33.15 38.59
CA LEU A 38 -13.59 32.36 39.70
C LEU A 38 -13.38 33.02 41.07
N LEU A 39 -12.32 33.82 41.25
CA LEU A 39 -12.10 34.62 42.46
C LEU A 39 -12.95 35.88 42.52
N ILE A 40 -13.34 36.44 41.37
CA ILE A 40 -14.15 37.66 41.26
C ILE A 40 -15.66 37.34 41.21
N ASP A 41 -16.05 36.34 40.43
CA ASP A 41 -17.42 35.81 40.33
C ASP A 41 -17.67 34.67 41.34
N GLY A 42 -16.69 34.39 42.20
CA GLY A 42 -16.79 33.42 43.28
C GLY A 42 -17.91 33.78 44.22
N ASP A 43 -19.01 33.05 44.07
CA ASP A 43 -20.24 32.98 44.85
C ASP A 43 -20.04 32.71 46.37
N GLY A 44 -18.83 32.93 46.90
CA GLY A 44 -18.48 32.78 48.32
C GLY A 44 -18.45 34.09 49.10
N ALA A 45 -18.17 35.24 48.47
CA ALA A 45 -18.13 36.52 49.18
C ALA A 45 -19.54 37.13 49.39
N GLY A 46 -20.47 36.81 48.49
CA GLY A 46 -21.87 37.28 48.55
C GLY A 46 -22.69 36.52 49.60
N ASP A 47 -22.64 35.19 49.56
CA ASP A 47 -23.39 34.34 50.50
C ASP A 47 -22.87 34.41 51.93
N ASP A 48 -21.55 34.35 52.13
CA ASP A 48 -20.97 34.52 53.47
C ASP A 48 -21.33 35.89 54.06
N ARG A 49 -21.30 36.95 53.23
CA ARG A 49 -21.77 38.28 53.64
C ARG A 49 -23.27 38.29 53.96
N ARG A 50 -24.11 37.66 53.14
CA ARG A 50 -25.57 37.56 53.37
C ARG A 50 -25.89 36.84 54.68
N ILE A 51 -25.23 35.71 54.94
CA ILE A 51 -25.39 34.92 56.17
C ILE A 51 -24.90 35.71 57.38
N ASN A 52 -23.73 36.37 57.28
CA ASN A 52 -23.22 37.23 58.35
C ASN A 52 -24.15 38.42 58.66
N VAL A 53 -24.79 39.01 57.64
CA VAL A 53 -25.79 40.08 57.82
C VAL A 53 -27.06 39.55 58.48
N LEU A 54 -27.54 38.37 58.06
CA LEU A 54 -28.69 37.70 58.70
C LEU A 54 -28.40 37.43 60.17
N LEU A 55 -27.22 36.89 60.50
CA LEU A 55 -26.81 36.60 61.88
C LEU A 55 -26.75 37.88 62.73
N LYS A 56 -26.12 38.95 62.22
CA LYS A 56 -26.08 40.25 62.92
C LYS A 56 -27.48 40.83 63.13
N SER A 57 -28.36 40.69 62.14
CA SER A 57 -29.75 41.15 62.23
C SER A 57 -30.53 40.37 63.28
N PHE A 58 -30.32 39.06 63.36
CA PHE A 58 -30.92 38.20 64.38
C PHE A 58 -30.47 38.57 65.79
N VAL A 59 -29.16 38.72 66.02
CA VAL A 59 -28.62 39.14 67.33
C VAL A 59 -29.15 40.51 67.73
N LYS A 60 -29.26 41.45 66.78
CA LYS A 60 -29.83 42.78 67.05
C LYS A 60 -31.31 42.70 67.41
N TRP A 61 -32.08 41.87 66.71
CA TRP A 61 -33.50 41.66 66.96
C TRP A 61 -33.77 41.04 68.34
N CYS A 62 -32.97 40.05 68.76
CA CYS A 62 -33.08 39.45 70.10
C CYS A 62 -32.82 40.46 71.24
N ASN A 63 -31.99 41.48 71.01
CA ASN A 63 -31.62 42.48 72.02
C ASN A 63 -32.40 43.81 71.88
N SER A 64 -33.33 43.90 70.94
CA SER A 64 -34.09 45.13 70.72
C SER A 64 -35.28 45.27 71.67
N THR A 65 -35.38 46.41 72.35
CA THR A 65 -36.52 46.80 73.21
C THR A 65 -37.56 47.63 72.43
N GLY A 66 -37.67 47.40 71.11
CA GLY A 66 -38.53 48.16 70.20
C GLY A 66 -40.01 47.82 70.32
N SER A 67 -40.85 48.56 69.59
CA SER A 67 -42.30 48.27 69.53
C SER A 67 -42.56 46.88 68.93
N PRO A 68 -43.63 46.16 69.34
CA PRO A 68 -44.00 44.88 68.73
C PRO A 68 -44.13 44.92 67.20
N GLU A 69 -44.57 46.05 66.64
CA GLU A 69 -44.73 46.25 65.20
C GLU A 69 -43.38 46.37 64.45
N GLU A 70 -42.39 47.00 65.08
CA GLU A 70 -41.02 47.10 64.56
C GLU A 70 -40.31 45.75 64.62
N GLY A 71 -40.54 45.00 65.70
CA GLY A 71 -40.04 43.64 65.88
C GLY A 71 -40.58 42.68 64.81
N PHE A 72 -41.88 42.75 64.50
CA PHE A 72 -42.49 41.95 63.43
C PHE A 72 -41.92 42.29 62.05
N THR A 73 -41.73 43.57 61.74
CA THR A 73 -41.14 44.01 60.47
C THR A 73 -39.69 43.57 60.29
N GLN A 74 -38.90 43.51 61.38
CA GLN A 74 -37.54 42.99 61.36
C GLN A 74 -37.53 41.46 61.16
N TYR A 75 -38.44 40.74 61.82
CA TYR A 75 -38.62 39.30 61.63
C TYR A 75 -38.92 38.93 60.18
N GLN A 76 -39.87 39.62 59.53
CA GLN A 76 -40.20 39.38 58.11
C GLN A 76 -39.00 39.62 57.18
N ARG A 77 -38.18 40.64 57.46
CA ARG A 77 -36.94 40.89 56.70
C ARG A 77 -35.90 39.79 56.87
N MET A 78 -35.77 39.24 58.07
CA MET A 78 -34.88 38.10 58.32
C MET A 78 -35.37 36.84 57.60
N LEU A 79 -36.68 36.59 57.61
CA LEU A 79 -37.26 35.46 56.89
C LEU A 79 -36.99 35.55 55.39
N GLY A 80 -37.22 36.72 54.78
CA GLY A 80 -36.90 36.93 53.36
C GLY A 80 -35.40 36.75 53.05
N SER A 81 -34.52 37.17 53.96
CA SER A 81 -33.08 36.96 53.82
C SER A 81 -32.69 35.48 53.91
N LEU A 82 -33.35 34.72 54.79
CA LEU A 82 -33.15 33.27 54.92
C LEU A 82 -33.58 32.53 53.65
N THR A 83 -34.77 32.84 53.12
CA THR A 83 -35.27 32.27 51.87
C THR A 83 -34.32 32.55 50.70
N GLN A 84 -33.71 33.73 50.65
CA GLN A 84 -32.71 34.05 49.61
C GLN A 84 -31.43 33.22 49.76
N CYS A 85 -30.98 32.94 51.00
CA CYS A 85 -29.83 32.06 51.25
C CYS A 85 -30.12 30.61 50.83
N GLU A 86 -31.31 30.10 51.15
CA GLU A 86 -31.76 28.76 50.75
C GLU A 86 -31.83 28.62 49.22
N PHE A 87 -32.37 29.64 48.53
CA PHE A 87 -32.42 29.66 47.07
C PHE A 87 -31.01 29.67 46.46
N SER A 88 -30.10 30.50 46.98
CA SER A 88 -28.71 30.55 46.52
C SER A 88 -28.03 29.19 46.64
N MET A 89 -28.16 28.54 47.81
CA MET A 89 -27.63 27.20 48.05
C MET A 89 -28.17 26.17 47.05
N GLY A 90 -29.49 26.16 46.81
CA GLY A 90 -30.11 25.26 45.82
C GLY A 90 -29.58 25.50 44.41
N LYS A 91 -29.39 26.75 44.02
CA LYS A 91 -28.79 27.12 42.72
C LYS A 91 -27.36 26.61 42.60
N THR A 92 -26.53 26.78 43.63
CA THR A 92 -25.12 26.30 43.62
C THR A 92 -25.05 24.78 43.44
N LEU A 93 -25.94 24.01 44.07
CA LEU A 93 -26.01 22.55 43.89
C LEU A 93 -26.37 22.16 42.44
N LEU A 94 -27.35 22.84 41.84
CA LEU A 94 -27.72 22.56 40.44
C LEU A 94 -26.59 22.90 39.46
N VAL A 95 -25.87 24.01 39.69
CA VAL A 95 -24.69 24.38 38.88
C VAL A 95 -23.58 23.34 39.05
N TYR A 96 -23.36 22.84 40.27
CA TYR A 96 -22.39 21.78 40.52
C TYR A 96 -22.75 20.49 39.76
N ASP A 97 -24.00 20.05 39.82
CA ASP A 97 -24.45 18.84 39.10
C ASP A 97 -24.35 19.02 37.58
N MET A 98 -24.64 20.21 37.06
CA MET A 98 -24.44 20.56 35.66
C MET A 98 -22.96 20.46 35.26
N ASN A 99 -22.06 21.03 36.07
CA ASN A 99 -20.62 20.99 35.81
C ASN A 99 -20.07 19.56 35.82
N LEU A 100 -20.58 18.68 36.69
CA LEU A 100 -20.20 17.26 36.68
C LEU A 100 -20.56 16.59 35.36
N LYS A 101 -21.78 16.83 34.85
CA LYS A 101 -22.21 16.29 33.55
C LYS A 101 -21.39 16.87 32.39
N GLU A 102 -21.04 18.15 32.45
CA GLU A 102 -20.16 18.76 31.45
C GLU A 102 -18.77 18.11 31.47
N MET A 103 -18.21 17.83 32.64
CA MET A 103 -16.93 17.13 32.76
C MET A 103 -16.97 15.73 32.13
N GLU A 104 -18.03 14.95 32.40
CA GLU A 104 -18.23 13.62 31.80
C GLU A 104 -18.33 13.71 30.27
N ASN A 105 -19.10 14.68 29.76
CA ASN A 105 -19.22 14.92 28.33
C ASN A 105 -17.88 15.31 27.68
N TYR A 106 -17.06 16.14 28.34
CA TYR A 106 -15.74 16.47 27.82
C TYR A 106 -14.83 15.25 27.78
N GLU A 107 -14.86 14.38 28.79
CA GLU A 107 -14.09 13.14 28.80
C GLU A 107 -14.48 12.20 27.64
N GLU A 108 -15.79 12.10 27.35
CA GLU A 108 -16.28 11.34 26.19
C GLU A 108 -15.79 11.92 24.86
N ILE A 109 -15.87 13.24 24.68
CA ILE A 109 -15.37 13.93 23.49
C ILE A 109 -13.86 13.72 23.33
N TYR A 110 -13.07 13.79 24.41
CA TYR A 110 -11.64 13.51 24.36
C TYR A 110 -11.36 12.08 23.88
N SER A 111 -12.06 11.09 24.44
CA SER A 111 -11.93 9.69 24.02
C SER A 111 -12.35 9.46 22.56
N GLU A 112 -13.38 10.15 22.07
CA GLU A 112 -13.77 10.11 20.66
C GLU A 112 -12.70 10.71 19.74
N ILE A 113 -12.13 11.85 20.11
CA ILE A 113 -11.04 12.50 19.37
C ILE A 113 -9.82 11.57 19.29
N GLU A 114 -9.41 10.97 20.41
CA GLU A 114 -8.28 10.03 20.43
C GLU A 114 -8.51 8.81 19.54
N ARG A 115 -9.73 8.24 19.56
CA ARG A 115 -10.11 7.14 18.67
C ARG A 115 -10.09 7.56 17.20
N SER A 116 -10.61 8.73 16.88
CA SER A 116 -10.61 9.29 15.52
C SER A 116 -9.19 9.51 15.00
N ILE A 117 -8.30 10.08 15.83
CA ILE A 117 -6.88 10.26 15.52
C ILE A 117 -6.21 8.91 15.26
N SER A 118 -6.46 7.91 16.10
CA SER A 118 -5.89 6.57 15.95
C SER A 118 -6.34 5.92 14.65
N SER A 119 -7.65 5.97 14.34
CA SER A 119 -8.20 5.47 13.08
C SER A 119 -7.62 6.19 11.85
N ALA A 120 -7.41 7.51 11.94
CA ALA A 120 -6.78 8.27 10.86
C ALA A 120 -5.32 7.82 10.61
N HIS A 121 -4.56 7.55 11.66
CA HIS A 121 -3.20 7.01 11.53
C HIS A 121 -3.17 5.64 10.87
N GLU A 122 -4.12 4.75 11.21
CA GLU A 122 -4.26 3.43 10.58
C GLU A 122 -4.57 3.57 9.08
N LYS A 123 -5.52 4.42 8.70
CA LYS A 123 -5.86 4.70 7.29
C LYS A 123 -4.66 5.24 6.51
N ILE A 124 -3.88 6.14 7.11
CA ILE A 124 -2.65 6.65 6.49
C ILE A 124 -1.64 5.52 6.26
N ALA A 125 -1.47 4.62 7.24
CA ALA A 125 -0.56 3.49 7.11
C ALA A 125 -1.02 2.52 6.01
N GLU A 126 -2.31 2.28 5.88
CA GLU A 126 -2.90 1.47 4.81
C GLU A 126 -2.70 2.09 3.44
N CYS A 127 -3.09 3.36 3.24
CA CYS A 127 -2.87 4.07 1.98
C CYS A 127 -1.40 4.08 1.55
N LYS A 128 -0.45 4.20 2.50
CA LYS A 128 0.99 4.09 2.19
C LYS A 128 1.34 2.72 1.60
N LYS A 129 0.80 1.63 2.15
CA LYS A 129 1.02 0.26 1.62
C LYS A 129 0.41 0.12 0.23
N GLU A 130 -0.79 0.63 0.02
CA GLU A 130 -1.47 0.60 -1.29
C GLU A 130 -0.66 1.35 -2.36
N ILE A 131 -0.17 2.55 -2.04
CA ILE A 131 0.69 3.33 -2.95
C ILE A 131 1.94 2.54 -3.32
N GLN A 132 2.59 1.88 -2.36
CA GLN A 132 3.77 1.05 -2.65
C GLN A 132 3.43 -0.13 -3.56
N ARG A 133 2.27 -0.76 -3.38
CA ARG A 133 1.78 -1.83 -4.26
C ARG A 133 1.49 -1.31 -5.67
N ALA A 134 0.79 -0.19 -5.78
CA ALA A 134 0.46 0.45 -7.06
C ALA A 134 1.73 0.85 -7.83
N LYS A 135 2.74 1.39 -7.15
CA LYS A 135 4.06 1.69 -7.75
C LYS A 135 4.73 0.44 -8.32
N ARG A 136 4.70 -0.68 -7.60
CA ARG A 136 5.24 -1.96 -8.09
C ARG A 136 4.49 -2.44 -9.34
N ILE A 137 3.16 -2.42 -9.32
CA ILE A 137 2.34 -2.81 -10.49
C ILE A 137 2.67 -1.93 -11.69
N ARG A 138 2.78 -0.61 -11.49
CA ARG A 138 3.14 0.33 -12.56
C ARG A 138 4.51 0.02 -13.15
N LYS A 139 5.51 -0.27 -12.32
CA LYS A 139 6.85 -0.65 -12.77
C LYS A 139 6.79 -1.92 -13.63
N ASN A 140 6.12 -2.96 -13.16
CA ASN A 140 5.98 -4.20 -13.91
C ASN A 140 5.28 -3.97 -15.25
N ARG A 141 4.22 -3.15 -15.28
CA ARG A 141 3.53 -2.78 -16.53
C ARG A 141 4.48 -2.09 -17.52
N GLN A 142 5.31 -1.17 -17.05
CA GLN A 142 6.31 -0.52 -17.90
C GLN A 142 7.35 -1.50 -18.44
N GLU A 143 7.79 -2.47 -17.63
CA GLU A 143 8.70 -3.54 -18.08
C GLU A 143 8.03 -4.42 -19.16
N TYR A 144 6.77 -4.79 -18.99
CA TYR A 144 6.00 -5.52 -20.00
C TYR A 144 5.82 -4.71 -21.29
N ASP A 145 5.45 -3.43 -21.19
CA ASP A 145 5.27 -2.56 -22.35
C ASP A 145 6.60 -2.36 -23.11
N ALA A 146 7.73 -2.25 -22.39
CA ALA A 146 9.06 -2.17 -22.99
C ALA A 146 9.42 -3.46 -23.75
N LEU A 147 9.18 -4.63 -23.14
CA LEU A 147 9.42 -5.92 -23.79
C LEU A 147 8.51 -6.12 -25.01
N ALA A 148 7.24 -5.75 -24.90
CA ALA A 148 6.28 -5.82 -26.00
C ALA A 148 6.72 -4.96 -27.20
N LYS A 149 7.26 -3.76 -26.96
CA LYS A 149 7.83 -2.92 -28.02
C LYS A 149 9.02 -3.58 -28.71
N VAL A 150 9.89 -4.26 -27.97
CA VAL A 150 11.01 -5.02 -28.57
C VAL A 150 10.48 -6.18 -29.40
N ILE A 151 9.50 -6.95 -28.89
CA ILE A 151 8.87 -8.05 -29.62
C ILE A 151 8.24 -7.56 -30.94
N GLN A 152 7.59 -6.40 -30.94
CA GLN A 152 6.99 -5.80 -32.14
C GLN A 152 8.00 -5.40 -33.22
N GLN A 153 9.30 -5.31 -32.91
CA GLN A 153 10.34 -5.07 -33.93
C GLN A 153 10.65 -6.33 -34.75
N HIS A 154 10.27 -7.51 -34.24
CA HIS A 154 10.46 -8.78 -34.94
C HIS A 154 9.24 -9.12 -35.81
N PRO A 155 9.44 -9.83 -36.93
CA PRO A 155 8.35 -10.24 -37.81
C PRO A 155 7.40 -11.19 -37.10
N ASP A 156 6.17 -11.27 -37.61
CA ASP A 156 5.17 -12.15 -37.04
C ASP A 156 5.63 -13.62 -37.11
N ARG A 157 5.42 -14.34 -36.01
CA ARG A 157 5.87 -15.72 -35.87
C ARG A 157 5.16 -16.63 -36.89
N HIS A 158 3.88 -16.41 -37.13
CA HIS A 158 3.11 -17.25 -38.05
C HIS A 158 3.56 -17.03 -39.49
N GLU A 159 3.84 -15.79 -39.87
CA GLU A 159 4.41 -15.46 -41.18
C GLU A 159 5.79 -16.11 -41.37
N THR A 160 6.67 -16.00 -40.37
CA THR A 160 8.02 -16.60 -40.42
C THR A 160 7.96 -18.13 -40.54
N LEU A 161 7.02 -18.78 -39.83
CA LEU A 161 6.81 -20.24 -39.93
C LEU A 161 6.34 -20.66 -41.32
N LYS A 162 5.46 -19.88 -41.95
CA LYS A 162 4.97 -20.15 -43.31
C LYS A 162 6.10 -20.06 -44.34
N GLN A 163 6.98 -19.07 -44.21
CA GLN A 163 8.16 -18.93 -45.06
C GLN A 163 9.14 -20.10 -44.90
N LEU A 164 9.35 -20.55 -43.65
CA LEU A 164 10.15 -21.75 -43.36
C LEU A 164 9.58 -22.99 -44.05
N GLU A 165 8.27 -23.21 -43.97
CA GLU A 165 7.62 -24.35 -44.59
C GLU A 165 7.72 -24.32 -46.13
N SER A 166 7.63 -23.13 -46.75
CA SER A 166 7.85 -23.01 -48.20
C SER A 166 9.30 -23.30 -48.60
N LEU A 167 10.27 -22.79 -47.84
CA LEU A 167 11.69 -23.02 -48.09
C LEU A 167 12.05 -24.51 -47.92
N ASP A 168 11.46 -25.20 -46.94
CA ASP A 168 11.67 -26.63 -46.73
C ASP A 168 11.17 -27.46 -47.92
N LYS A 169 9.98 -27.12 -48.45
CA LYS A 169 9.45 -27.76 -49.67
C LYS A 169 10.34 -27.52 -50.88
N GLU A 170 10.88 -26.32 -51.04
CA GLU A 170 11.83 -26.01 -52.12
C GLU A 170 13.14 -26.79 -51.97
N LEU A 171 13.68 -26.90 -50.75
CA LEU A 171 14.85 -27.70 -50.45
C LEU A 171 14.64 -29.18 -50.80
N GLN A 172 13.53 -29.77 -50.39
CA GLN A 172 13.18 -31.15 -50.72
C GLN A 172 13.11 -31.34 -52.24
N LYS A 173 12.49 -30.39 -52.96
CA LYS A 173 12.43 -30.41 -54.42
C LYS A 173 13.82 -30.33 -55.06
N PHE A 174 14.69 -29.43 -54.60
CA PHE A 174 16.06 -29.34 -55.12
C PHE A 174 16.90 -30.57 -54.80
N SER A 175 16.70 -31.18 -53.64
CA SER A 175 17.34 -32.46 -53.27
C SER A 175 16.95 -33.56 -54.26
N GLN A 176 15.65 -33.70 -54.57
CA GLN A 176 15.18 -34.70 -55.54
C GLN A 176 15.74 -34.43 -56.95
N ILE A 177 15.83 -33.17 -57.37
CA ILE A 177 16.40 -32.81 -58.67
C ILE A 177 17.89 -33.16 -58.71
N LYS A 178 18.63 -32.86 -57.63
CA LYS A 178 20.05 -33.19 -57.51
C LYS A 178 20.27 -34.70 -57.65
N GLU A 179 19.53 -35.50 -56.88
CA GLU A 179 19.58 -36.97 -56.94
C GLU A 179 19.31 -37.48 -58.37
N ASN A 180 18.25 -36.98 -59.00
CA ASN A 180 17.92 -37.34 -60.39
C ASN A 180 19.03 -36.98 -61.40
N VAL A 181 19.77 -35.90 -61.17
CA VAL A 181 20.90 -35.49 -62.03
C VAL A 181 22.14 -36.35 -61.76
N GLU A 182 22.42 -36.67 -60.50
CA GLU A 182 23.49 -37.58 -60.10
C GLU A 182 23.27 -38.97 -60.71
N ASP A 183 22.03 -39.50 -60.66
CA ASP A 183 21.65 -40.76 -61.30
C ASP A 183 21.88 -40.74 -62.81
N LYS A 184 21.47 -39.65 -63.48
CA LYS A 184 21.71 -39.47 -64.93
C LYS A 184 23.19 -39.42 -65.25
N LEU A 185 23.98 -38.70 -64.45
CA LEU A 185 25.42 -38.60 -64.63
C LEU A 185 26.08 -39.98 -64.47
N GLU A 186 25.68 -40.74 -63.45
CA GLU A 186 26.20 -42.07 -63.20
C GLU A 186 25.83 -43.05 -64.32
N LEU A 187 24.59 -42.98 -64.82
CA LEU A 187 24.16 -43.74 -66.00
C LEU A 187 25.02 -43.41 -67.22
N ARG A 188 25.30 -42.12 -67.48
CA ARG A 188 26.18 -41.70 -68.59
C ARG A 188 27.62 -42.19 -68.40
N LYS A 189 28.16 -42.16 -67.18
CA LYS A 189 29.49 -42.73 -66.88
C LYS A 189 29.53 -44.23 -67.19
N LYS A 190 28.50 -44.99 -66.78
CA LYS A 190 28.38 -46.43 -67.09
C LYS A 190 28.30 -46.67 -68.60
N GLN A 191 27.49 -45.89 -69.33
CA GLN A 191 27.40 -45.98 -70.80
C GLN A 191 28.73 -45.67 -71.49
N PHE A 192 29.45 -44.64 -71.05
CA PHE A 192 30.78 -44.30 -71.57
C PHE A 192 31.80 -45.41 -71.29
N HIS A 193 31.75 -46.04 -70.11
CA HIS A 193 32.63 -47.15 -69.77
C HIS A 193 32.40 -48.35 -70.70
N VAL A 194 31.13 -48.73 -70.94
CA VAL A 194 30.79 -49.79 -71.90
C VAL A 194 31.32 -49.47 -73.30
N LEU A 195 31.11 -48.23 -73.79
CA LEU A 195 31.64 -47.81 -75.08
C LEU A 195 33.17 -47.92 -75.14
N LEU A 196 33.88 -47.46 -74.11
CA LEU A 196 35.33 -47.53 -74.04
C LEU A 196 35.83 -48.98 -74.04
N SER A 197 35.20 -49.88 -73.28
CA SER A 197 35.51 -51.31 -73.29
C SER A 197 35.31 -51.93 -74.68
N THR A 198 34.20 -51.63 -75.36
CA THR A 198 33.99 -52.12 -76.73
C THR A 198 35.04 -51.60 -77.72
N ILE A 199 35.48 -50.35 -77.58
CA ILE A 199 36.56 -49.79 -78.40
C ILE A 199 37.88 -50.53 -78.12
N GLN A 200 38.20 -50.79 -76.84
CA GLN A 200 39.40 -51.55 -76.46
C GLN A 200 39.36 -52.99 -76.98
N GLU A 201 38.22 -53.67 -76.88
CA GLU A 201 38.03 -55.01 -77.43
C GLU A 201 38.20 -55.04 -78.95
N LEU A 202 37.64 -54.05 -79.67
CA LEU A 202 37.83 -53.91 -81.12
C LEU A 202 39.29 -53.62 -81.48
N GLN A 203 39.97 -52.74 -80.74
CA GLN A 203 41.40 -52.47 -80.91
C GLN A 203 42.23 -53.73 -80.70
N GLN A 204 41.94 -54.50 -79.65
CA GLN A 204 42.64 -55.76 -79.35
C GLN A 204 42.36 -56.83 -80.41
N THR A 205 41.15 -56.88 -80.95
CA THR A 205 40.79 -57.77 -82.08
C THR A 205 41.57 -57.40 -83.33
N LEU A 206 41.69 -56.09 -83.65
CA LEU A 206 42.51 -55.61 -84.77
C LEU A 206 44.00 -55.93 -84.56
N GLU A 207 44.54 -55.69 -83.37
CA GLU A 207 45.93 -56.02 -83.03
C GLU A 207 46.22 -57.53 -83.12
N ASN A 208 45.25 -58.37 -82.73
CA ASN A 208 45.36 -59.82 -82.86
C ASN A 208 45.28 -60.28 -84.32
N HIS A 209 44.46 -59.61 -85.16
CA HIS A 209 44.39 -59.88 -86.59
C HIS A 209 45.69 -59.47 -87.32
N GLU A 210 46.29 -58.33 -86.95
CA GLU A 210 47.61 -57.93 -87.47
C GLU A 210 48.71 -58.92 -87.03
N LYS A 211 48.63 -59.50 -85.83
CA LYS A 211 49.55 -60.55 -85.38
C LYS A 211 49.34 -61.87 -86.13
N SER A 212 48.09 -62.29 -86.37
CA SER A 212 47.81 -63.51 -87.13
C SER A 212 48.18 -63.38 -88.61
N GLU A 213 47.97 -62.23 -89.25
CA GLU A 213 48.45 -62.00 -90.62
C GLU A 213 49.98 -62.00 -90.72
N ASN A 214 50.69 -61.53 -89.68
CA ASN A 214 52.14 -61.63 -89.61
C ASN A 214 52.62 -63.07 -89.35
N GLU A 215 51.89 -63.88 -88.58
CA GLU A 215 52.17 -65.30 -88.38
C GLU A 215 51.86 -66.14 -89.65
N ASP A 216 50.76 -65.88 -90.35
CA ASP A 216 50.39 -66.53 -91.62
C ASP A 216 51.35 -66.15 -92.77
N ALA A 217 51.88 -64.92 -92.79
CA ALA A 217 52.95 -64.51 -93.72
C ALA A 217 54.29 -65.22 -93.42
N GLN A 218 54.49 -65.66 -92.17
CA GLN A 218 55.69 -66.38 -91.73
C GLN A 218 55.54 -67.91 -91.90
N GLU A 219 54.32 -68.45 -91.81
CA GLU A 219 54.01 -69.88 -92.04
C GLU A 219 53.90 -70.20 -93.56
N SER A 220 53.36 -69.28 -94.38
CA SER A 220 53.39 -69.40 -95.85
C SER A 220 54.79 -69.24 -96.48
N SER A 221 55.80 -68.84 -95.69
CA SER A 221 57.20 -68.86 -96.10
C SER A 221 57.95 -70.16 -95.71
N MET A 222 57.30 -71.11 -95.00
CA MET A 222 57.91 -72.40 -94.61
C MET A 222 57.25 -73.63 -95.25
N GLU A 223 56.11 -73.51 -95.94
CA GLU A 223 55.55 -74.59 -96.78
C GLU A 223 55.86 -74.37 -98.28
N ASN A 224 57.16 -74.22 -98.58
CA ASN A 224 57.76 -74.41 -99.90
C ASN A 224 59.22 -74.82 -99.65
N GLY A 225 59.41 -76.05 -99.19
CA GLY A 225 60.72 -76.58 -98.82
C GLY A 225 60.68 -78.07 -98.50
N ASP A 226 60.63 -78.86 -99.57
CA ASP A 226 60.91 -80.31 -99.69
C ASP A 226 59.79 -81.31 -99.35
#